data_AF-A0A1Y5FEH6-F1
#
_entry.id   AF-A0A1Y5FEH6-F1
#
_cell.length_a   1.000
_cell.length_b   1.000
_cell.length_c   1.000
_cell.angle_alpha   90.00
_cell.angle_beta   90.00
_cell.angle_gamma   90.00
#
_symmetry.space_group_name_H-M   'P 1'
#
loop_
_entity.id
_entity.type
_entity.pdbx_description
1 polymer ?
#
loop_
_entity_poly.entity_id
_entity_poly.type
_entity_poly.pdbx_seq_one_letter_code
_entity_poly.pdbx_strand_id
1 'polypeptide(L)'
;MSNICLIILFTLLNVSVKAQVLDKDNLLNREEKNSTLRRRLEPRLSNKYYRGRYLVYDCIDRHYVCVNLPSFYNCRETRVKEIENKEVLLSCAPLKLFKTQKECFDANYKLIHRVTNKAFCVNRIF
;
A
#
# COMPACT_ATOMS: atom_id res chain seq x y z
N MET A 1 -72.54 10.15 -16.52
CA MET A 1 -71.51 9.53 -15.65
C MET A 1 -70.43 8.94 -16.56
N SER A 2 -69.18 8.98 -16.12
CA SER A 2 -67.96 8.55 -16.84
C SER A 2 -67.41 9.52 -17.88
N ASN A 3 -66.39 10.29 -17.48
CA ASN A 3 -65.02 10.09 -17.99
C ASN A 3 -64.04 10.98 -17.21
N ILE A 4 -63.96 10.72 -15.90
CA ILE A 4 -62.87 11.14 -15.02
C ILE A 4 -61.70 10.20 -15.35
N CYS A 5 -61.02 10.41 -16.48
CA CYS A 5 -59.92 9.51 -16.88
C CYS A 5 -58.80 10.19 -17.68
N LEU A 6 -58.80 11.52 -17.82
CA LEU A 6 -57.78 12.22 -18.62
C LEU A 6 -56.79 13.11 -17.84
N ILE A 7 -56.92 13.21 -16.51
CA ILE A 7 -56.06 14.13 -15.72
C ILE A 7 -54.96 13.37 -14.94
N ILE A 8 -54.96 12.03 -14.94
CA ILE A 8 -54.00 11.22 -14.17
C ILE A 8 -52.72 10.88 -14.96
N LEU A 9 -52.61 11.26 -16.24
CA LEU A 9 -51.42 10.95 -17.05
C LEU A 9 -50.29 11.99 -16.99
N PHE A 10 -50.41 13.05 -16.17
CA PHE A 10 -49.43 14.15 -16.13
C PHE A 10 -48.50 14.17 -14.91
N THR A 11 -48.55 13.18 -14.01
CA THR A 11 -47.79 13.24 -12.73
C THR A 11 -46.62 12.26 -12.60
N LEU A 12 -46.20 11.57 -13.67
CA LEU A 12 -45.11 10.57 -13.59
C LEU A 12 -43.73 11.01 -14.14
N LEU A 13 -43.56 12.26 -14.56
CA LEU A 13 -42.26 12.74 -15.09
C LEU A 13 -41.46 13.66 -14.15
N ASN A 14 -41.73 13.65 -12.85
CA ASN A 14 -40.86 14.28 -11.85
C ASN A 14 -40.15 13.21 -11.00
N VAL A 15 -39.38 12.33 -11.67
CA VAL A 15 -38.36 11.55 -10.99
C VAL A 15 -37.28 12.55 -10.54
N SER A 16 -37.20 12.73 -9.22
CA SER A 16 -36.22 13.59 -8.55
C SER A 16 -34.79 13.25 -8.98
N VAL A 17 -34.15 14.17 -9.71
CA VAL A 17 -32.70 14.27 -9.80
C VAL A 17 -32.18 14.83 -8.47
N LYS A 18 -32.01 13.97 -7.46
CA LYS A 18 -31.37 14.31 -6.17
C LYS A 18 -30.45 13.19 -5.67
N ALA A 19 -29.64 12.61 -6.55
CA ALA A 19 -28.71 11.52 -6.21
C ALA A 19 -27.26 11.83 -6.64
N GLN A 20 -26.73 12.99 -6.27
CA GLN A 20 -25.31 13.33 -6.57
C GLN A 20 -24.53 14.00 -5.42
N VAL A 21 -25.16 14.30 -4.28
CA VAL A 21 -24.46 14.95 -3.13
C VAL A 21 -24.19 13.98 -1.98
N LEU A 22 -24.90 12.84 -1.89
CA LEU A 22 -24.74 11.87 -0.80
C LEU A 22 -23.50 10.95 -0.93
N ASP A 23 -22.77 11.01 -2.05
CA ASP A 23 -21.73 10.02 -2.35
C ASP A 23 -20.30 10.54 -2.12
N LYS A 24 -20.04 11.83 -2.31
CA LYS A 24 -18.68 12.38 -2.21
C LYS A 24 -18.18 12.48 -0.77
N ASP A 25 -19.05 12.94 0.15
CA ASP A 25 -18.69 13.10 1.56
C ASP A 25 -18.62 11.76 2.30
N ASN A 26 -19.40 10.76 1.89
CA ASN A 26 -19.31 9.39 2.43
C ASN A 26 -18.09 8.63 1.88
N LEU A 27 -17.71 8.83 0.61
CA LEU A 27 -16.46 8.29 0.07
C LEU A 27 -15.24 8.95 0.72
N LEU A 28 -15.21 10.29 0.82
CA LEU A 28 -14.11 10.99 1.49
C LEU A 28 -13.98 10.53 2.95
N ASN A 29 -15.09 10.44 3.70
CA ASN A 29 -15.06 9.96 5.08
C ASN A 29 -14.62 8.50 5.19
N ARG A 30 -14.95 7.65 4.22
CA ARG A 30 -14.54 6.23 4.21
C ARG A 30 -13.05 6.10 3.87
N GLU A 31 -12.57 6.81 2.87
CA GLU A 31 -11.15 6.85 2.49
C GLU A 31 -10.28 7.51 3.56
N GLU A 32 -10.77 8.58 4.19
CA GLU A 32 -10.09 9.28 5.27
C GLU A 32 -10.05 8.43 6.56
N LYS A 33 -11.15 7.75 6.90
CA LYS A 33 -11.20 6.74 7.98
C LYS A 33 -10.28 5.57 7.69
N ASN A 34 -10.17 5.15 6.42
CA ASN A 34 -9.25 4.10 5.99
C ASN A 34 -7.78 4.58 6.04
N SER A 35 -7.52 5.85 5.69
CA SER A 35 -6.18 6.44 5.74
C SER A 35 -5.71 6.65 7.18
N THR A 36 -6.60 7.09 8.08
CA THR A 36 -6.31 7.25 9.51
C THR A 36 -6.08 5.89 10.17
N LEU A 37 -6.91 4.91 9.85
CA LEU A 37 -6.73 3.53 10.32
C LEU A 37 -5.43 2.93 9.78
N ARG A 38 -5.12 3.12 8.50
CA ARG A 38 -3.83 2.69 7.91
C ARG A 38 -2.65 3.41 8.55
N ARG A 39 -2.71 4.71 8.82
CA ARG A 39 -1.64 5.43 9.54
C ARG A 39 -1.41 4.86 10.94
N ARG A 40 -2.47 4.42 11.64
CA ARG A 40 -2.36 3.75 12.95
C ARG A 40 -1.78 2.35 12.84
N LEU A 41 -2.20 1.57 11.85
CA LEU A 41 -1.78 0.16 11.68
C LEU A 41 -0.40 0.03 11.01
N GLU A 42 -0.09 0.94 10.10
CA GLU A 42 1.13 1.02 9.29
C GLU A 42 1.85 2.35 9.57
N PRO A 43 2.33 2.60 10.80
CA PRO A 43 3.04 3.83 11.10
C PRO A 43 4.28 3.98 10.22
N ARG A 44 4.58 5.23 9.87
CA ARG A 44 5.77 5.57 9.08
C ARG A 44 7.03 5.20 9.86
N LEU A 45 7.95 4.49 9.21
CA LEU A 45 9.26 4.14 9.76
C LEU A 45 10.34 5.13 9.28
N SER A 46 10.25 5.52 8.01
CA SER A 46 11.15 6.50 7.38
C SER A 46 10.45 7.17 6.21
N ASN A 47 11.16 8.02 5.45
CA ASN A 47 10.62 8.57 4.20
C ASN A 47 10.38 7.47 3.13
N LYS A 48 11.06 6.33 3.24
CA LYS A 48 11.00 5.21 2.30
C LYS A 48 9.95 4.17 2.70
N TYR A 49 9.71 4.01 4.00
CA TYR A 49 9.03 2.83 4.53
C TYR A 49 7.92 3.13 5.52
N TYR A 50 6.83 2.37 5.37
CA TYR A 50 5.75 2.24 6.36
C TYR A 50 5.76 0.82 6.92
N ARG A 51 5.38 0.68 8.18
CA ARG A 51 5.47 -0.59 8.92
C ARG A 51 4.49 -1.65 8.38
N GLY A 52 4.94 -2.90 8.29
CA GLY A 52 4.08 -4.03 7.92
C GLY A 52 4.76 -5.39 8.04
N ARG A 53 4.21 -6.40 7.34
CA ARG A 53 4.60 -7.82 7.46
C ARG A 53 5.58 -8.33 6.39
N TYR A 54 6.14 -7.44 5.57
CA TYR A 54 7.04 -7.79 4.48
C TYR A 54 8.45 -7.38 4.86
N LEU A 55 9.43 -8.28 4.72
CA LEU A 55 10.81 -8.00 5.06
C LEU A 55 11.57 -7.51 3.83
N VAL A 56 12.21 -6.35 4.01
CA VAL A 56 13.16 -5.73 3.09
C VAL A 56 14.48 -5.56 3.82
N TYR A 57 15.59 -5.64 3.10
CA TYR A 57 16.86 -5.08 3.56
C TYR A 57 17.11 -3.76 2.83
N ASP A 58 17.32 -2.70 3.60
CA ASP A 58 17.76 -1.41 3.08
C ASP A 58 19.28 -1.49 2.86
N CYS A 59 19.72 -1.42 1.61
CA CYS A 59 21.12 -1.56 1.26
C CYS A 59 21.91 -0.26 1.46
N ILE A 60 21.22 0.89 1.48
CA ILE A 60 21.82 2.20 1.73
C ILE A 60 22.04 2.39 3.23
N ASP A 61 20.99 2.20 4.02
CA ASP A 61 21.01 2.36 5.49
C ASP A 61 21.40 1.07 6.22
N ARG A 62 21.69 0.00 5.48
CA ARG A 62 22.28 -1.27 5.95
C ARG A 62 21.53 -2.01 7.05
N HIS A 63 20.19 -1.99 7.04
CA HIS A 63 19.40 -2.67 8.06
C HIS A 63 18.17 -3.40 7.50
N TYR A 64 17.68 -4.37 8.26
CA TYR A 64 16.45 -5.10 7.95
C TYR A 64 15.23 -4.30 8.43
N VAL A 65 14.19 -4.25 7.60
CA VAL A 65 12.97 -3.49 7.86
C VAL A 65 11.73 -4.33 7.55
N CYS A 66 10.78 -4.34 8.48
CA CYS A 66 9.45 -4.92 8.26
C CYS A 66 8.49 -3.84 7.76
N VAL A 67 8.19 -3.89 6.47
CA VAL A 67 7.46 -2.87 5.72
C VAL A 67 6.07 -3.35 5.29
N ASN A 68 5.19 -2.41 4.92
CA ASN A 68 3.89 -2.70 4.34
C ASN A 68 4.01 -3.11 2.86
N LEU A 69 2.88 -3.51 2.28
CA LEU A 69 2.83 -4.02 0.91
C LEU A 69 3.28 -2.97 -0.14
N PRO A 70 2.80 -1.71 -0.10
CA PRO A 70 3.30 -0.67 -1.00
C PRO A 70 4.82 -0.47 -0.92
N SER A 71 5.39 -0.36 0.28
CA SER A 71 6.84 -0.20 0.44
C SER A 71 7.64 -1.38 -0.08
N PHE A 72 7.12 -2.61 0.07
CA PHE A 72 7.76 -3.81 -0.49
C PHE A 72 7.78 -3.80 -2.02
N TYR A 73 6.66 -3.44 -2.66
CA TYR A 73 6.60 -3.34 -4.13
C TYR A 73 7.47 -2.21 -4.67
N ASN A 74 7.46 -1.04 -4.01
CA ASN A 74 8.34 0.06 -4.39
C ASN A 74 9.80 -0.39 -4.37
N CYS A 75 10.23 -1.11 -3.33
CA CYS A 75 11.58 -1.68 -3.29
C CYS A 75 11.85 -2.63 -4.48
N ARG A 76 10.89 -3.49 -4.81
CA ARG A 76 11.03 -4.43 -5.94
C ARG A 76 11.20 -3.72 -7.28
N GLU A 77 10.37 -2.72 -7.54
CA GLU A 77 10.39 -1.95 -8.80
C GLU A 77 11.65 -1.11 -8.93
N THR A 78 12.03 -0.39 -7.86
CA THR A 78 13.28 0.39 -7.84
C THR A 78 14.48 -0.52 -8.11
N ARG A 79 14.54 -1.68 -7.45
CA ARG A 79 15.62 -2.65 -7.65
C ARG A 79 15.70 -3.15 -9.10
N VAL A 80 14.57 -3.44 -9.74
CA VAL A 80 14.55 -3.88 -11.15
C VAL A 80 15.13 -2.78 -12.05
N LYS A 81 14.71 -1.54 -11.87
CA LYS A 81 15.23 -0.39 -12.62
C LYS A 81 16.73 -0.18 -12.41
N GLU A 82 17.22 -0.30 -11.18
CA GLU A 82 18.66 -0.19 -10.87
C GLU A 82 19.47 -1.31 -11.52
N ILE A 83 18.94 -2.54 -11.57
CA ILE A 83 19.57 -3.65 -12.28
C ILE A 83 19.64 -3.36 -13.79
N GLU A 84 18.55 -2.90 -14.39
CA GLU A 84 18.46 -2.53 -15.82
C GLU A 84 19.43 -1.38 -16.17
N ASN A 85 19.56 -0.41 -15.26
CA ASN A 85 20.47 0.73 -15.39
C ASN A 85 21.94 0.37 -15.09
N LYS A 86 22.23 -0.91 -14.74
CA LYS A 86 23.57 -1.40 -14.38
C LYS A 86 24.21 -0.66 -13.19
N GLU A 87 23.38 -0.23 -12.24
CA GLU A 87 23.87 0.32 -10.98
C GLU A 87 24.66 -0.76 -10.22
N VAL A 88 25.85 -0.42 -9.71
CA VAL A 88 26.70 -1.37 -8.98
C VAL A 88 26.09 -1.73 -7.62
N LEU A 89 25.56 -0.72 -6.92
CA LEU A 89 24.91 -0.85 -5.62
C LEU A 89 23.41 -0.63 -5.76
N LEU A 90 22.64 -1.63 -5.33
CA LEU A 90 21.18 -1.59 -5.33
C LEU A 90 20.68 -0.94 -4.05
N SER A 91 19.57 -0.19 -4.10
CA SER A 91 19.05 0.56 -2.95
C SER A 91 18.43 -0.33 -1.88
N CYS A 92 17.81 -1.44 -2.29
CA CYS A 92 17.16 -2.36 -1.36
C CYS A 92 17.03 -3.77 -1.93
N ALA A 93 16.72 -4.72 -1.06
CA ALA A 93 16.44 -6.10 -1.41
C ALA A 93 15.10 -6.57 -0.79
N PRO A 94 14.09 -6.91 -1.61
CA PRO A 94 12.86 -7.54 -1.12
C PRO A 94 13.14 -8.99 -0.76
N LEU A 95 12.93 -9.39 0.49
CA LEU A 95 13.37 -10.70 1.00
C LEU A 95 12.24 -11.70 1.22
N LYS A 96 11.23 -11.36 2.02
CA LYS A 96 10.23 -12.34 2.44
C LYS A 96 8.90 -11.72 2.87
N LEU A 97 7.80 -12.40 2.56
CA LEU A 97 6.48 -12.15 3.13
C LEU A 97 6.23 -13.09 4.33
N PHE A 98 5.70 -12.54 5.42
CA PHE A 98 5.27 -13.29 6.60
C PHE A 98 3.76 -13.31 6.75
N LYS A 99 3.20 -14.31 7.45
CA LYS A 99 1.74 -14.37 7.65
C LYS A 99 1.27 -13.20 8.50
N THR A 100 2.03 -12.92 9.56
CA THR A 100 1.77 -11.85 10.52
C THR A 100 2.95 -10.89 10.61
N GLN A 101 2.66 -9.69 11.10
CA GLN A 101 3.69 -8.69 11.37
C GLN A 101 4.64 -9.12 12.49
N LYS A 102 4.12 -9.80 13.52
CA LYS A 102 4.92 -10.33 14.62
C LYS A 102 5.99 -11.29 14.11
N GLU A 103 5.64 -12.21 13.20
CA GLU A 103 6.62 -13.12 12.59
C GLU A 103 7.73 -12.38 11.83
N CYS A 104 7.39 -11.28 11.14
CA CYS A 104 8.40 -10.45 10.49
C CYS A 104 9.37 -9.85 11.52
N PHE A 105 8.86 -9.31 12.63
CA PHE A 105 9.70 -8.75 13.69
C PHE A 105 10.57 -9.81 14.37
N ASP A 106 10.02 -10.99 14.67
CA ASP A 106 10.77 -12.11 15.22
C ASP A 106 11.91 -12.54 14.27
N ALA A 107 11.66 -12.53 12.95
CA ALA A 107 12.67 -12.82 11.94
C ALA A 107 13.70 -11.69 11.81
N ASN A 108 13.27 -10.43 11.83
CA ASN A 108 14.14 -9.25 11.80
C ASN A 108 15.13 -9.29 12.97
N TYR A 109 14.64 -9.50 14.19
CA TYR A 109 15.47 -9.63 15.38
C TYR A 109 16.55 -10.71 15.22
N LYS A 110 16.17 -11.91 14.74
CA LYS A 110 17.13 -13.00 14.48
C LYS A 110 18.18 -12.62 13.42
N LEU A 111 17.79 -11.88 12.39
CA LEU A 111 18.68 -11.49 11.29
C LEU A 111 19.66 -10.38 11.69
N ILE A 112 19.27 -9.45 12.55
CA ILE A 112 20.15 -8.40 13.08
C ILE A 112 21.33 -9.03 13.85
N HIS A 113 21.10 -10.12 14.57
CA HIS A 113 22.14 -10.83 15.31
C HIS A 113 22.97 -11.80 14.45
N ARG A 114 22.64 -11.97 13.17
CA ARG A 114 23.33 -12.91 12.29
C ARG A 114 24.27 -12.19 11.33
N VAL A 115 25.55 -12.52 11.39
CA VAL A 115 26.53 -12.12 10.37
C VAL A 115 26.16 -12.82 9.06
N THR A 116 25.60 -12.07 8.12
CA THR A 116 25.19 -12.57 6.81
C THR A 116 25.81 -11.71 5.73
N ASN A 117 26.38 -12.36 4.72
CA ASN A 117 26.86 -11.68 3.53
C ASN A 117 25.68 -10.99 2.82
N LYS A 118 25.83 -9.70 2.53
CA LYS A 118 24.83 -8.84 1.89
C LYS A 118 25.03 -8.72 0.38
N ALA A 119 25.51 -9.80 -0.26
CA ALA A 119 25.77 -9.80 -1.70
C ALA A 119 24.51 -9.52 -2.56
N PHE A 120 23.31 -9.63 -1.98
CA PHE A 120 22.08 -9.19 -2.63
C PHE A 120 21.97 -7.66 -2.78
N CYS A 121 22.84 -6.87 -2.15
CA CYS A 121 22.93 -5.42 -2.39
C CYS A 121 23.81 -5.06 -3.59
N VAL A 122 24.52 -6.03 -4.16
CA VAL A 122 25.42 -5.81 -5.30
C VAL A 122 24.78 -6.35 -6.57
N ASN A 123 24.82 -5.56 -7.64
CA ASN A 123 24.44 -6.02 -8.96
C ASN A 123 25.53 -6.91 -9.55
N ARG A 124 25.20 -8.17 -9.83
CA ARG A 124 26.15 -9.16 -10.37
C ARG A 124 26.16 -9.25 -11.90
N ILE A 125 25.36 -8.41 -12.56
CA ILE A 125 25.30 -8.33 -14.04
C ILE A 125 26.35 -7.33 -14.55
N PHE A 126 27.02 -6.60 -13.66
CA PHE A 126 28.17 -5.75 -13.97
C PHE A 126 29.46 -6.56 -14.12
#